data_AF-A0A377KL59-F1
#
_entry.id   AF-A0A377KL59-F1
#
_cell.length_a   1.000
_cell.length_b   1.000
_cell.length_c   1.000
_cell.angle_alpha   90.00
_cell.angle_beta   90.00
_cell.angle_gamma   90.00
#
_symmetry.space_group_name_H-M   'P 1'
#
loop_
_entity.id
_entity.type
_entity.pdbx_description
1 polymer ?
#
loop_
_entity_poly.entity_id
_entity_poly.type
_entity_poly.pdbx_seq_one_letter_code
_entity_poly.pdbx_strand_id
1 'polypeptide(L)'
;MKKIMLLFWKQNLVIFWIMLGLAFSISFISFSSVAVVNAIVAFSPSLFWKAIAKTTLFYGLFLLFTYLRIRKVSSTIQLMSTHIRGEATKKMINSGFQNFKLRSTGTYASWLSNDVSQIEQLGFKMFYDLVSGIITSVIALVSLLFFIGRWPSYPWSKSFFYCRFRKYLRNKLPKRPRKLPAKMSFF
;
A
#
# COMPACT_ATOMS: atom_id res chain seq x y z
N MET A 1 8.65 -20.79 5.38
CA MET A 1 8.45 -19.70 4.39
C MET A 1 9.70 -18.88 4.07
N LYS A 2 10.38 -18.25 5.06
CA LYS A 2 11.56 -17.39 4.80
C LYS A 2 12.62 -18.03 3.89
N LYS A 3 12.97 -19.29 4.13
CA LYS A 3 13.95 -20.05 3.31
C LYS A 3 13.53 -20.13 1.83
N ILE A 4 12.25 -20.36 1.55
CA ILE A 4 11.71 -20.45 0.19
C ILE A 4 11.74 -19.07 -0.48
N MET A 5 11.39 -18.02 0.25
CA MET A 5 11.46 -16.65 -0.27
C MET A 5 12.89 -16.22 -0.61
N LEU A 6 13.88 -16.62 0.19
CA LEU A 6 15.29 -16.38 -0.10
C LEU A 6 15.79 -17.19 -1.30
N LEU A 7 15.28 -18.41 -1.49
CA LEU A 7 15.61 -19.22 -2.66
C LEU A 7 15.17 -18.52 -3.96
N PHE A 8 13.98 -17.93 -3.98
CA PHE A 8 13.41 -17.20 -5.13
C PHE A 8 13.61 -15.68 -5.05
N TRP A 9 14.70 -15.22 -4.44
CA TRP A 9 14.91 -13.78 -4.18
C TRP A 9 14.96 -12.93 -5.46
N LYS A 10 15.54 -13.45 -6.56
CA LYS A 10 15.62 -12.72 -7.84
C LYS A 10 14.23 -12.44 -8.41
N GLN A 11 13.34 -13.43 -8.38
CA GLN A 11 11.96 -13.28 -8.82
C GLN A 11 11.20 -12.31 -7.91
N ASN A 12 11.41 -12.42 -6.60
CA ASN A 12 10.82 -11.52 -5.60
C ASN A 12 11.27 -10.07 -5.79
N LEU A 13 12.53 -9.84 -6.16
CA LEU A 13 13.08 -8.52 -6.44
C LEU A 13 12.46 -7.90 -7.70
N VAL A 14 12.22 -8.70 -8.75
CA VAL A 14 11.49 -8.22 -9.95
C VAL A 14 10.05 -7.84 -9.61
N ILE A 15 9.36 -8.66 -8.80
CA ILE A 15 8.00 -8.35 -8.33
C ILE A 15 7.99 -7.05 -7.52
N PHE A 16 8.99 -6.83 -6.68
CA PHE A 16 9.13 -5.61 -5.89
C PHE A 16 9.21 -4.36 -6.79
N TRP A 17 10.03 -4.38 -7.84
CA TRP A 17 10.09 -3.27 -8.80
C TRP A 17 8.78 -3.03 -9.55
N ILE A 18 8.07 -4.11 -9.92
CA ILE A 18 6.74 -4.00 -10.54
C ILE A 18 5.74 -3.35 -9.58
N MET A 19 5.75 -3.72 -8.30
CA MET A 19 4.90 -3.13 -7.27
C MET A 19 5.23 -1.64 -7.02
N LEU A 20 6.52 -1.28 -7.05
CA LEU A 20 6.94 0.13 -7.02
C LEU A 20 6.38 0.90 -8.22
N GLY A 21 6.53 0.37 -9.44
CA GLY A 21 6.00 0.99 -10.65
C GLY A 21 4.48 1.21 -10.60
N LEU A 22 3.75 0.24 -10.03
CA LEU A 22 2.31 0.35 -9.81
C LEU A 22 1.97 1.48 -8.83
N ALA A 23 2.65 1.56 -7.69
CA ALA A 23 2.42 2.59 -6.68
C ALA A 23 2.77 4.00 -7.16
N PHE A 24 3.83 4.14 -7.97
CA PHE A 24 4.14 5.40 -8.66
C PHE A 24 3.05 5.79 -9.65
N SER A 25 2.56 4.84 -10.45
CA SER A 25 1.50 5.10 -11.44
C SER A 25 0.23 5.64 -10.77
N ILE A 26 -0.18 5.07 -9.63
CA ILE A 26 -1.31 5.57 -8.83
C ILE A 26 -1.06 7.01 -8.38
N SER A 27 0.13 7.32 -7.87
CA SER A 27 0.46 8.68 -7.40
C SER A 27 0.43 9.70 -8.55
N PHE A 28 0.95 9.33 -9.72
CA PHE A 28 0.89 10.19 -10.91
C PHE A 28 -0.53 10.40 -11.44
N ILE A 29 -1.39 9.39 -11.35
CA ILE A 29 -2.83 9.53 -11.63
C ILE A 29 -3.41 10.57 -10.66
N SER A 30 -3.19 10.44 -9.35
CA SER A 30 -3.69 11.39 -8.36
C SER A 30 -3.24 12.83 -8.63
N PHE A 31 -1.97 13.05 -8.98
CA PHE A 31 -1.47 14.39 -9.32
C PHE A 31 -2.04 14.94 -10.63
N SER A 32 -2.28 14.07 -11.61
CA SER A 32 -2.85 14.49 -12.90
C SER A 32 -4.33 14.84 -12.79
N SER A 33 -5.07 14.14 -11.91
CA SER A 33 -6.46 14.48 -11.59
C SER A 33 -6.60 15.90 -11.05
N VAL A 34 -5.64 16.39 -10.26
CA VAL A 34 -5.64 17.80 -9.81
C VAL A 34 -5.50 18.77 -10.98
N ALA A 35 -4.67 18.44 -11.99
CA ALA A 35 -4.52 19.28 -13.18
C ALA A 35 -5.82 19.33 -14.02
N VAL A 36 -6.57 18.22 -14.09
CA VAL A 36 -7.89 18.19 -14.73
C VAL A 36 -8.86 19.12 -14.01
N VAL A 37 -8.94 19.03 -12.68
CA VAL A 37 -9.80 19.91 -11.86
C VAL A 37 -9.42 21.38 -12.06
N ASN A 38 -8.13 21.70 -12.03
CA ASN A 38 -7.66 23.08 -12.23
C ASN A 38 -8.01 23.62 -13.63
N ALA A 39 -7.95 22.79 -14.67
CA ALA A 39 -8.31 23.20 -16.02
C ALA A 39 -9.82 23.50 -16.16
N ILE A 40 -10.67 22.72 -15.48
CA ILE A 40 -12.11 22.96 -15.39
C ILE A 40 -12.38 24.29 -14.70
N VAL A 41 -11.76 24.53 -13.54
CA VAL A 41 -11.90 25.79 -12.80
C VAL A 41 -11.44 27.00 -13.62
N ALA A 42 -10.36 26.84 -14.41
CA ALA A 42 -9.85 27.88 -15.29
C ALA A 42 -10.63 28.04 -16.61
N PHE A 43 -11.69 27.26 -16.85
CA PHE A 43 -12.48 27.25 -18.09
C PHE A 43 -11.64 27.20 -19.38
N SER A 44 -10.54 26.44 -19.35
CA SER A 44 -9.56 26.41 -20.44
C SER A 44 -9.56 25.05 -21.16
N PRO A 45 -10.19 24.94 -22.34
CA PRO A 45 -10.34 23.64 -23.02
C PRO A 45 -9.00 23.03 -23.43
N SER A 46 -8.00 23.86 -23.77
CA SER A 46 -6.67 23.39 -24.16
C SER A 46 -5.91 22.73 -23.00
N LEU A 47 -6.00 23.29 -21.79
CA LEU A 47 -5.41 22.70 -20.59
C LEU A 47 -6.14 21.43 -20.17
N PHE A 48 -7.47 21.41 -20.34
CA PHE A 48 -8.30 20.25 -20.01
C PHE A 48 -7.90 19.03 -20.84
N TRP A 49 -7.85 19.16 -22.17
CA TRP A 49 -7.49 18.05 -23.05
C TRP A 49 -6.07 17.54 -22.81
N LYS A 50 -5.11 18.44 -22.55
CA LYS A 50 -3.74 18.06 -22.17
C LYS A 50 -3.71 17.28 -20.85
N ALA A 51 -4.47 17.72 -19.84
CA ALA A 51 -4.56 17.05 -18.55
C ALA A 51 -5.24 15.67 -18.64
N ILE A 52 -6.30 15.55 -19.43
CA ILE A 52 -6.97 14.28 -19.72
C ILE A 52 -6.03 13.31 -20.43
N ALA A 53 -5.36 13.74 -21.51
CA ALA A 53 -4.42 12.90 -22.24
C ALA A 53 -3.31 12.36 -21.32
N LYS A 54 -2.76 13.22 -20.45
CA LYS A 54 -1.76 12.83 -19.44
C LYS A 54 -2.31 11.81 -18.44
N THR A 55 -3.54 12.01 -17.97
CA THR A 55 -4.20 11.10 -17.00
C THR A 55 -4.46 9.73 -17.63
N THR A 56 -4.94 9.70 -18.87
CA THR A 56 -5.14 8.47 -19.66
C THR A 56 -3.83 7.69 -19.84
N LEU A 57 -2.73 8.38 -20.14
CA LEU A 57 -1.40 7.75 -20.26
C LEU A 57 -0.99 7.06 -18.95
N PHE A 58 -1.16 7.71 -17.80
CA PHE A 58 -0.81 7.10 -16.51
C PHE A 58 -1.74 5.94 -16.13
N TYR A 59 -3.02 6.00 -16.48
CA TYR A 59 -3.91 4.84 -16.36
C TYR A 59 -3.46 3.66 -17.22
N GLY A 60 -2.98 3.91 -18.44
CA GLY A 60 -2.38 2.88 -19.29
C GLY A 60 -1.18 2.21 -18.63
N LEU A 61 -0.27 2.99 -18.04
CA LEU A 61 0.86 2.46 -17.26
C LEU A 61 0.41 1.67 -16.02
N PHE A 62 -0.59 2.17 -15.30
CA PHE A 62 -1.17 1.47 -14.15
C PHE A 62 -1.73 0.09 -14.54
N LEU A 63 -2.46 0.00 -15.65
CA LEU A 63 -2.98 -1.28 -16.17
C LEU A 63 -1.86 -2.22 -16.58
N LEU A 64 -0.82 -1.72 -17.26
CA LEU A 64 0.36 -2.50 -17.64
C LEU A 64 1.04 -3.11 -16.40
N PHE A 65 1.35 -2.30 -15.39
CA PHE A 65 1.98 -2.80 -14.16
C PHE A 65 1.07 -3.75 -13.38
N THR A 66 -0.25 -3.51 -13.38
CA THR A 66 -1.23 -4.42 -12.78
C THR A 66 -1.20 -5.79 -13.44
N TYR A 67 -1.22 -5.83 -14.77
CA TYR A 67 -1.12 -7.08 -15.54
C TYR A 67 0.20 -7.82 -15.25
N LEU A 68 1.33 -7.10 -15.29
CA LEU A 68 2.64 -7.67 -14.99
C LEU A 68 2.71 -8.22 -13.56
N ARG A 69 2.15 -7.52 -12.58
CA ARG A 69 2.07 -7.96 -11.17
C ARG A 69 1.33 -9.28 -11.09
N ILE A 70 0.11 -9.35 -11.62
CA ILE A 70 -0.74 -10.56 -11.56
C ILE A 70 0.01 -11.74 -12.18
N ARG A 71 0.54 -11.57 -13.39
CA ARG A 71 1.24 -12.65 -14.10
C ARG A 71 2.48 -13.13 -13.34
N LYS A 72 3.35 -12.21 -12.88
CA LYS A 72 4.61 -12.57 -12.23
C LYS A 72 4.41 -13.12 -10.83
N VAL A 73 3.48 -12.57 -10.04
CA VAL A 73 3.15 -13.08 -8.70
C VAL A 73 2.58 -14.50 -8.82
N SER A 74 1.56 -14.73 -9.64
CA SER A 74 0.96 -16.06 -9.81
C SER A 74 1.96 -17.10 -10.29
N SER A 75 2.81 -16.75 -11.26
CA SER A 75 3.86 -17.65 -11.76
C SER A 75 4.89 -18.00 -10.67
N THR A 76 5.30 -17.02 -9.85
CA THR A 76 6.30 -17.25 -8.80
C THR A 76 5.71 -18.07 -7.65
N ILE A 77 4.44 -17.82 -7.27
CA ILE A 77 3.72 -18.64 -6.30
C ILE A 77 3.66 -20.10 -6.77
N GLN A 78 3.28 -20.34 -8.03
CA GLN A 78 3.23 -21.69 -8.57
C GLN A 78 4.59 -22.40 -8.53
N LEU A 79 5.68 -21.71 -8.87
CA LEU A 79 7.03 -22.25 -8.79
C LEU A 79 7.42 -22.62 -7.35
N MET A 80 7.12 -21.73 -6.39
CA MET A 80 7.38 -21.99 -4.97
C MET A 80 6.58 -23.20 -4.47
N SER A 81 5.32 -23.34 -4.87
CA SER A 81 4.47 -24.47 -4.47
C SER A 81 4.90 -25.79 -5.07
N THR A 82 5.28 -25.81 -6.35
CA THR A 82 5.83 -27.01 -6.99
C THR A 82 7.12 -27.44 -6.29
N HIS A 83 7.96 -26.48 -5.87
CA HIS A 83 9.14 -26.78 -5.07
C HIS A 83 8.79 -27.38 -3.70
N ILE A 84 7.80 -26.82 -2.98
CA ILE A 84 7.33 -27.39 -1.71
C ILE A 84 6.84 -28.83 -1.89
N ARG A 85 5.99 -29.08 -2.91
CA ARG A 85 5.49 -30.42 -3.21
C ARG A 85 6.64 -31.39 -3.48
N GLY A 86 7.61 -31.00 -4.30
CA GLY A 86 8.79 -31.82 -4.59
C GLY A 86 9.62 -32.14 -3.34
N GLU A 87 9.88 -31.15 -2.49
CA GLU A 87 10.64 -31.37 -1.24
C GLU A 87 9.86 -32.22 -0.23
N ALA A 88 8.54 -32.07 -0.14
CA ALA A 88 7.68 -32.91 0.67
C ALA A 88 7.72 -34.38 0.19
N THR A 89 7.59 -34.61 -1.12
CA THR A 89 7.67 -35.96 -1.70
C THR A 89 9.04 -36.60 -1.49
N LYS A 90 10.14 -35.86 -1.67
CA LYS A 90 11.50 -36.38 -1.39
C LYS A 90 11.66 -36.81 0.07
N LYS A 91 11.14 -36.02 1.01
CA LYS A 91 11.16 -36.36 2.44
C LYS A 91 10.37 -37.62 2.75
N MET A 92 9.22 -37.80 2.10
CA MET A 92 8.41 -39.02 2.25
C MET A 92 9.14 -40.26 1.72
N ILE A 93 9.81 -40.17 0.57
CA ILE A 93 10.60 -41.27 0.01
C ILE A 93 11.78 -41.61 0.93
N ASN A 94 12.48 -40.59 1.42
CA ASN A 94 13.70 -40.78 2.22
C ASN A 94 13.43 -41.20 3.68
N SER A 95 12.21 -41.05 4.20
CA SER A 95 11.88 -41.46 5.57
C SER A 95 11.78 -42.99 5.75
N GLY A 96 11.81 -43.76 4.67
CA GLY A 96 11.76 -45.23 4.69
C GLY A 96 10.35 -45.81 4.86
N PHE A 97 10.21 -47.08 4.48
CA PHE A 97 8.91 -47.77 4.34
C PHE A 97 8.14 -47.89 5.67
N GLN A 98 8.83 -48.12 6.79
CA GLN A 98 8.19 -48.22 8.10
C GLN A 98 7.52 -46.91 8.51
N ASN A 99 8.18 -45.77 8.29
CA ASN A 99 7.60 -44.46 8.57
C ASN A 99 6.48 -44.09 7.60
N PHE A 100 6.56 -44.55 6.36
CA PHE A 100 5.52 -44.31 5.36
C PHE A 100 4.18 -44.94 5.76
N LYS A 101 4.19 -46.17 6.30
CA LYS A 101 2.99 -46.88 6.78
C LYS A 101 2.34 -46.28 8.03
N LEU A 102 3.02 -45.39 8.76
CA LEU A 102 2.46 -44.76 9.96
C LEU A 102 1.29 -43.81 9.66
N ARG A 103 1.12 -43.39 8.41
CA ARG A 103 0.05 -42.49 7.96
C ARG A 103 -0.68 -43.07 6.76
N SER A 104 -1.93 -42.68 6.57
CA SER A 104 -2.71 -43.14 5.42
C SER A 104 -2.31 -42.37 4.15
N THR A 105 -2.52 -42.99 2.98
CA THR A 105 -2.35 -42.33 1.68
C THR A 105 -3.16 -41.04 1.57
N GLY A 106 -4.35 -41.00 2.17
CA GLY A 106 -5.20 -39.81 2.22
C GLY A 106 -4.56 -38.65 3.00
N THR A 107 -3.81 -38.94 4.07
CA THR A 107 -3.08 -37.91 4.83
C THR A 107 -2.00 -37.25 3.96
N TYR A 108 -1.21 -38.04 3.24
CA TYR A 108 -0.18 -37.50 2.36
C TYR A 108 -0.76 -36.70 1.18
N ALA A 109 -1.86 -37.18 0.59
CA ALA A 109 -2.57 -36.47 -0.45
C ALA A 109 -3.07 -35.10 0.06
N SER A 110 -3.65 -35.05 1.26
CA SER A 110 -4.10 -33.81 1.88
C SER A 110 -2.95 -32.83 2.14
N TRP A 111 -1.78 -33.31 2.58
CA TRP A 111 -0.62 -32.44 2.75
C TRP A 111 -0.14 -31.83 1.43
N LEU A 112 -0.13 -32.61 0.34
CA LEU A 112 0.34 -32.14 -0.97
C LEU A 112 -0.65 -31.24 -1.71
N SER A 113 -1.95 -31.38 -1.43
CA SER A 113 -3.02 -30.56 -2.02
C SER A 113 -3.43 -29.43 -1.08
N ASN A 114 -4.10 -29.75 0.02
CA ASN A 114 -4.77 -28.81 0.91
C ASN A 114 -3.77 -27.94 1.67
N ASP A 115 -2.75 -28.53 2.30
CA ASP A 115 -1.81 -27.75 3.10
C ASP A 115 -0.94 -26.85 2.22
N VAL A 116 -0.49 -27.34 1.05
CA VAL A 116 0.23 -26.51 0.08
C VAL A 116 -0.66 -25.39 -0.47
N SER A 117 -1.93 -25.67 -0.77
CA SER A 117 -2.88 -24.63 -1.20
C SER A 117 -3.12 -23.57 -0.12
N GLN A 118 -3.20 -23.98 1.16
CA GLN A 118 -3.27 -23.03 2.27
C GLN A 118 -2.01 -22.16 2.36
N ILE A 119 -0.81 -22.74 2.15
CA ILE A 119 0.45 -21.99 2.09
C ILE A 119 0.46 -21.00 0.92
N GLU A 120 -0.12 -21.35 -0.23
CA GLU A 120 -0.26 -20.43 -1.37
C GLU A 120 -1.11 -19.21 -1.02
N GLN A 121 -2.32 -19.44 -0.51
CA GLN A 121 -3.31 -18.40 -0.29
C GLN A 121 -2.98 -17.53 0.93
N LEU A 122 -2.75 -18.17 2.07
CA LEU A 122 -2.55 -17.48 3.35
C LEU A 122 -1.08 -17.13 3.61
N GLY A 123 -0.15 -17.86 2.98
CA GLY A 123 1.28 -17.58 3.08
C GLY A 123 1.73 -16.60 2.01
N PHE A 124 1.82 -17.05 0.76
CA PHE A 124 2.48 -16.29 -0.30
C PHE A 124 1.63 -15.13 -0.83
N LYS A 125 0.36 -15.37 -1.18
CA LYS A 125 -0.51 -14.32 -1.74
C LYS A 125 -0.73 -13.19 -0.73
N MET A 126 -1.09 -13.52 0.51
CA MET A 126 -1.25 -12.52 1.57
C MET A 126 0.05 -11.73 1.84
N PHE A 127 1.21 -12.37 1.79
CA PHE A 127 2.49 -11.68 1.91
C PHE A 127 2.69 -10.63 0.81
N TYR A 128 2.46 -10.98 -0.46
CA TYR A 128 2.60 -10.02 -1.57
C TYR A 128 1.57 -8.89 -1.51
N ASP A 129 0.35 -9.16 -1.04
CA ASP A 129 -0.68 -8.15 -0.85
C ASP A 129 -0.29 -7.17 0.28
N LEU A 130 0.25 -7.67 1.40
CA LEU A 130 0.78 -6.84 2.49
C LEU A 130 1.96 -5.97 2.05
N VAL A 131 2.95 -6.55 1.36
CA VAL A 131 4.11 -5.79 0.85
C VAL A 131 3.65 -4.69 -0.11
N SER A 132 2.73 -5.01 -1.03
CA SER A 132 2.15 -4.03 -1.96
C SER A 132 1.44 -2.91 -1.20
N GLY A 133 0.69 -3.24 -0.14
CA GLY A 133 0.03 -2.27 0.72
C GLY A 133 1.02 -1.34 1.42
N ILE A 134 2.10 -1.88 2.01
CA ILE A 134 3.16 -1.10 2.66
C ILE A 134 3.81 -0.14 1.65
N ILE A 135 4.22 -0.64 0.48
CA ILE A 135 4.85 0.17 -0.57
C ILE A 135 3.93 1.32 -0.99
N THR A 136 2.66 1.02 -1.24
CA THR A 136 1.66 2.01 -1.65
C THR A 136 1.45 3.06 -0.56
N SER A 137 1.36 2.65 0.70
CA SER A 137 1.22 3.55 1.85
C SER A 137 2.43 4.46 2.03
N VAL A 138 3.66 3.94 1.90
CA VAL A 138 4.89 4.73 1.99
C VAL A 138 4.93 5.76 0.87
N ILE A 139 4.66 5.35 -0.37
CA ILE A 139 4.64 6.27 -1.52
C ILE A 139 3.54 7.32 -1.36
N ALA A 140 2.36 6.94 -0.87
CA ALA A 140 1.27 7.89 -0.60
C ALA A 140 1.67 8.91 0.48
N LEU A 141 2.33 8.49 1.55
CA LEU A 141 2.86 9.39 2.59
C LEU A 141 3.90 10.36 2.01
N VAL A 142 4.83 9.87 1.20
CA VAL A 142 5.83 10.73 0.54
C VAL A 142 5.16 11.73 -0.41
N SER A 143 4.21 11.29 -1.23
CA SER A 143 3.42 12.13 -2.12
C SER A 143 2.65 13.21 -1.35
N LEU A 144 2.08 12.86 -0.19
CA LEU A 144 1.38 13.79 0.68
C LEU A 144 2.33 14.84 1.27
N LEU A 145 3.50 14.42 1.78
CA LEU A 145 4.51 15.34 2.30
C LEU A 145 5.03 16.28 1.22
N PHE A 146 5.20 15.80 -0.01
CA PHE A 146 5.59 16.64 -1.14
C PHE A 146 4.51 17.69 -1.47
N PHE A 147 3.24 17.29 -1.45
CA PHE A 147 2.13 18.20 -1.69
C PHE A 147 2.02 19.26 -0.58
N ILE A 148 2.02 18.84 0.69
CA ILE A 148 1.97 19.75 1.86
C ILE A 148 3.21 20.65 1.91
N GLY A 149 4.39 20.10 1.66
CA GLY A 149 5.67 20.81 1.65
C GLY A 149 5.82 21.81 0.50
N ARG A 150 5.01 21.69 -0.56
CA ARG A 150 4.87 22.69 -1.63
C ARG A 150 3.80 23.76 -1.34
N TRP A 151 2.90 23.51 -0.39
CA TRP A 151 1.88 24.44 0.11
C TRP A 151 2.30 25.47 1.20
N PRO A 152 3.58 25.67 1.63
CA PRO A 152 3.93 26.75 2.57
C PRO A 152 3.62 28.16 2.03
N SER A 153 3.34 28.30 0.74
CA SER A 153 3.08 29.59 0.09
C SER A 153 1.65 30.12 0.25
N TYR A 154 0.70 29.37 0.85
CA TYR A 154 -0.68 29.85 1.05
C TYR A 154 -1.08 29.90 2.55
N PRO A 155 -1.63 31.03 3.06
CA PRO A 155 -1.92 31.24 4.49
C PRO A 155 -2.93 30.29 5.15
N TRP A 156 -3.69 29.53 4.36
CA TRP A 156 -4.83 28.73 4.83
C TRP A 156 -4.42 27.51 5.67
N SER A 157 -3.25 26.92 5.42
CA SER A 157 -2.71 25.81 6.22
C SER A 157 -2.33 26.25 7.64
N LYS A 158 -1.79 27.46 7.77
CA LYS A 158 -1.53 28.10 9.07
C LYS A 158 -2.83 28.38 9.80
N SER A 159 -3.86 28.92 9.13
CA SER A 159 -5.17 29.17 9.77
C SER A 159 -5.83 27.91 10.34
N PHE A 160 -5.75 26.77 9.66
CA PHE A 160 -6.34 25.52 10.17
C PHE A 160 -5.58 24.99 11.40
N PHE A 161 -4.24 25.04 11.37
CA PHE A 161 -3.41 24.65 12.52
C PHE A 161 -3.58 25.62 13.70
N TYR A 162 -3.60 26.94 13.45
CA TYR A 162 -3.88 27.97 14.46
C TYR A 162 -5.27 27.79 15.07
N CYS A 163 -6.30 27.48 14.29
CA CYS A 163 -7.66 27.27 14.82
C CYS A 163 -7.74 26.03 15.72
N ARG A 164 -7.12 24.91 15.34
CA ARG A 164 -7.13 23.68 16.16
C ARG A 164 -6.27 23.84 17.42
N PHE A 165 -5.10 24.47 17.30
CA PHE A 165 -4.21 24.78 18.42
C PHE A 165 -4.83 25.78 19.40
N ARG A 166 -5.51 26.83 18.90
CA ARG A 166 -6.24 27.80 19.73
C ARG A 166 -7.43 27.16 20.45
N LYS A 167 -8.13 26.20 19.83
CA LYS A 167 -9.22 25.43 20.48
C LYS A 167 -8.68 24.53 21.60
N TYR A 168 -7.53 23.89 21.38
CA TYR A 168 -6.86 23.09 22.40
C TYR A 168 -6.38 23.93 23.60
N LEU A 169 -5.74 25.08 23.35
CA LEU A 169 -5.33 26.02 24.39
C LEU A 169 -6.51 26.62 25.15
N ARG A 170 -7.62 26.97 24.47
CA ARG A 170 -8.83 27.51 25.11
C ARG A 170 -9.48 26.51 26.08
N ASN A 171 -9.38 25.21 25.81
CA ASN A 171 -9.96 24.18 26.67
C ASN A 171 -9.06 23.79 27.85
N LYS A 172 -7.75 24.06 27.79
CA LYS A 172 -6.79 23.72 28.84
C LYS A 172 -6.40 24.89 29.75
N LEU A 173 -6.63 26.14 29.33
CA LEU A 173 -6.34 27.31 30.16
C LEU A 173 -7.52 27.60 31.11
N PRO A 174 -7.26 27.85 32.41
CA PRO A 174 -8.31 28.25 33.34
C PRO A 174 -8.94 29.56 32.85
N LYS A 175 -10.28 29.61 32.83
CA LYS A 175 -11.02 30.83 32.46
C LYS A 175 -10.58 31.95 33.41
N ARG A 176 -9.94 33.00 32.89
CA ARG A 176 -9.63 34.19 33.69
C ARG A 176 -10.93 34.71 34.33
N PRO A 177 -10.94 35.01 35.63
CA PRO A 177 -12.13 35.57 36.27
C PRO A 177 -12.48 36.89 35.58
N ARG A 178 -13.76 37.03 35.21
CA ARG A 178 -14.32 38.27 34.69
C ARG A 178 -14.09 39.34 35.77
N LYS A 179 -13.16 40.28 35.55
CA LYS A 179 -13.09 41.46 36.40
C LYS A 179 -14.39 42.22 36.20
N LEU A 180 -15.28 42.16 37.19
CA LEU A 180 -16.43 43.04 37.31
C LEU A 180 -15.93 44.49 37.34
N PRO A 181 -16.62 45.45 36.70
CA PRO A 181 -16.23 46.84 36.77
C PRO A 181 -16.33 47.28 38.23
N ALA A 182 -15.21 47.76 38.78
CA ALA A 182 -15.21 48.42 40.07
C ALA A 182 -16.12 49.65 39.94
N LYS A 183 -17.24 49.64 40.68
CA LYS A 183 -17.93 50.87 41.05
C LYS A 183 -16.90 51.72 41.79
N MET A 184 -16.53 52.84 41.21
CA MET A 184 -15.81 53.89 41.92
C MET A 184 -16.82 55.01 42.16
N SER A 185 -17.39 54.99 43.36
CA SER A 185 -18.09 56.09 44.00
C SER A 185 -17.06 57.05 44.63
N PHE A 186 -17.53 58.28 44.90
CA PHE A 186 -16.86 59.47 45.50
C PHE A 186 -16.21 60.40 44.47
N PHE A 187 -16.58 61.69 44.32
CA PHE A 187 -17.45 62.62 45.06
C PHE A 187 -18.29 63.44 44.06
#